data_AF-A0A5K1D2I2-F1
#
_entry.id   AF-A0A5K1D2I2-F1
#
_cell.length_a   1.000
_cell.length_b   1.000
_cell.length_c   1.000
_cell.angle_alpha   90.00
_cell.angle_beta   90.00
_cell.angle_gamma   90.00
#
_symmetry.space_group_name_H-M   'P 1'
#
loop_
_entity.id
_entity.type
_entity.pdbx_description
1 polymer ?
#
loop_
_entity_poly.entity_id
_entity_poly.type
_entity_poly.pdbx_seq_one_letter_code
_entity_poly.pdbx_strand_id
1 'polypeptide(L)' 'IRMKNVTRLCVTKPIITVNGQYPGPRIVAREGDRVIVKVVNHVPNNITIH' A
#
# COMPACT_ATOMS: atom_id res chain seq x y z
N ILE A 1 0.27 4.58 4.16
CA ILE A 1 -0.86 3.62 4.20
C ILE A 1 -2.16 4.36 4.45
N ARG A 2 -3.25 4.07 3.72
CA ARG A 2 -4.56 4.75 3.88
C ARG A 2 -5.72 3.87 3.39
N MET A 3 -6.94 4.14 3.88
CA MET A 3 -8.17 3.53 3.34
C MET A 3 -8.56 4.15 2.00
N LYS A 4 -9.03 3.32 1.06
CA LYS A 4 -9.62 3.76 -0.21
C LYS A 4 -10.71 2.79 -0.66
N ASN A 5 -11.83 3.32 -1.17
CA ASN A 5 -12.87 2.51 -1.78
C ASN A 5 -12.38 1.98 -3.12
N VAL A 6 -12.44 0.65 -3.30
CA VAL A 6 -12.08 -0.03 -4.55
C VAL A 6 -13.25 -0.91 -4.97
N THR A 7 -13.60 -0.83 -6.26
CA THR A 7 -14.65 -1.64 -6.86
C THR A 7 -14.03 -2.79 -7.65
N ARG A 8 -14.45 -4.03 -7.37
CA ARG A 8 -14.13 -5.21 -8.18
C ARG A 8 -15.34 -6.11 -8.26
N LEU A 9 -15.56 -6.71 -9.44
CA LEU A 9 -16.70 -7.61 -9.70
C LEU A 9 -18.04 -6.98 -9.24
N CYS A 10 -18.23 -5.69 -9.54
CA CYS A 10 -19.39 -4.88 -9.14
C CYS A 10 -19.58 -4.66 -7.63
N VAL A 11 -18.61 -5.03 -6.79
CA VAL A 11 -18.65 -4.82 -5.34
C VAL A 11 -17.63 -3.77 -4.92
N THR A 12 -18.09 -2.73 -4.21
CA THR A 12 -17.23 -1.66 -3.68
C THR A 12 -16.95 -1.90 -2.20
N LYS A 13 -15.68 -1.97 -1.81
CA LYS A 13 -15.27 -2.09 -0.41
C LYS A 13 -14.15 -1.10 -0.07
N PRO A 14 -14.15 -0.52 1.14
CA PRO A 14 -13.01 0.21 1.65
C PRO A 14 -11.88 -0.78 1.96
N ILE A 15 -10.72 -0.62 1.33
CA ILE A 15 -9.54 -1.47 1.56
C ILE A 15 -8.32 -0.62 1.92
N ILE A 16 -7.33 -1.27 2.55
CA ILE A 16 -6.05 -0.66 2.85
C ILE A 16 -5.22 -0.56 1.56
N THR A 17 -4.64 0.61 1.31
CA THR A 17 -3.83 0.87 0.12
C THR A 17 -2.51 1.56 0.47
N VAL A 18 -1.50 1.35 -0.37
CA VAL A 18 -0.21 2.04 -0.28
C VAL A 18 -0.26 3.26 -1.19
N ASN A 19 -0.10 4.45 -0.63
CA ASN A 19 -0.22 5.72 -1.37
C ASN A 19 -1.52 5.87 -2.19
N GLY A 20 -2.61 5.25 -1.75
CA GLY A 20 -3.90 5.31 -2.47
C GLY A 20 -3.96 4.41 -3.72
N GLN A 21 -2.96 3.54 -3.91
CA GLN A 21 -2.87 2.62 -5.04
C GLN A 21 -3.16 1.18 -4.61
N TYR A 22 -3.90 0.47 -5.47
CA TYR A 22 -4.20 -0.95 -5.33
C TYR A 22 -4.15 -1.64 -6.70
N PRO A 23 -3.24 -2.60 -6.94
CA PRO A 23 -2.13 -3.01 -6.07
C PRO A 23 -1.20 -1.83 -5.72
N GLY A 24 -0.39 -1.98 -4.67
CA GLY A 24 0.57 -0.94 -4.26
C GLY A 24 1.60 -0.61 -5.34
N PRO A 25 2.36 0.49 -5.18
CA PRO A 25 3.36 0.90 -6.16
C PRO A 25 4.49 -0.14 -6.28
N ARG A 26 4.96 -0.36 -7.50
CA ARG A 26 6.11 -1.23 -7.77
C ARG A 26 7.40 -0.57 -7.33
N ILE A 27 8.22 -1.28 -6.57
CA ILE A 27 9.61 -0.90 -6.28
C ILE A 27 10.49 -1.56 -7.35
N VAL A 28 11.42 -0.81 -7.93
CA VAL A 28 12.41 -1.32 -8.89
C VAL A 28 13.78 -1.05 -8.30
N ALA A 29 14.58 -2.10 -8.13
CA ALA A 29 15.93 -2.07 -7.59
C ALA A 29 16.80 -3.07 -8.34
N ARG A 30 18.11 -2.92 -8.27
CA ARG A 30 19.10 -3.84 -8.83
C ARG A 30 19.81 -4.59 -7.71
N GLU A 31 20.52 -5.65 -8.08
CA GLU A 31 21.38 -6.37 -7.14
C GLU A 31 22.42 -5.42 -6.53
N GLY A 32 22.59 -5.48 -5.22
CA GLY A 32 23.46 -4.58 -4.45
C GLY A 32 22.81 -3.29 -3.96
N ASP A 33 21.61 -2.93 -4.44
CA ASP A 33 20.92 -1.72 -3.99
C ASP A 33 20.35 -1.87 -2.57
N ARG A 34 20.44 -0.79 -1.78
CA ARG A 34 19.74 -0.66 -0.49
C ARG A 34 18.56 0.29 -0.61
N VAL A 35 17.35 -0.24 -0.55
CA VAL A 35 16.12 0.56 -0.62
C VAL A 35 15.70 0.98 0.79
N ILE A 36 15.52 2.29 1.01
CA ILE A 36 15.00 2.85 2.26
C ILE A 36 13.55 3.29 2.01
N VAL A 37 12.60 2.68 2.73
CA VAL A 37 11.18 3.03 2.63
C VAL A 37 10.71 3.64 3.94
N LYS A 38 10.33 4.92 3.92
CA LYS A 38 9.65 5.57 5.05
C LYS A 38 8.17 5.25 4.99
N VAL A 39 7.69 4.48 5.96
CA VAL A 39 6.28 4.11 6.06
C VAL A 39 5.59 5.05 7.04
N VAL A 40 4.47 5.65 6.62
CA VAL A 40 3.57 6.40 7.49
C VAL A 40 2.20 5.73 7.46
N ASN A 41 1.71 5.35 8.64
CA ASN A 41 0.40 4.75 8.80
C ASN A 41 -0.65 5.84 9.07
N HIS A 42 -1.62 6.02 8.16
CA HIS A 42 -2.75 6.94 8.35
C HIS A 42 -4.06 6.22 8.68
N VAL A 43 -4.00 4.91 8.98
CA VAL A 43 -5.17 4.17 9.46
C VAL A 43 -5.01 3.85 10.95
N PRO A 44 -6.11 3.72 11.71
CA PRO A 44 -6.04 3.54 13.15
C PRO A 44 -5.50 2.17 13.58
N ASN A 45 -5.55 1.17 12.69
CA ASN A 45 -5.07 -0.18 12.97
C ASN A 45 -3.56 -0.30 12.81
N ASN A 46 -2.91 -1.13 13.64
CA ASN A 46 -1.49 -1.44 13.54
C ASN A 46 -1.19 -2.25 12.27
N ILE A 47 -0.09 -1.90 11.59
CA ILE A 47 0.28 -2.47 10.29
C ILE A 47 1.79 -2.68 10.21
N THR A 48 2.19 -3.77 9.55
CA THR A 48 3.56 -4.07 9.13
C THR A 48 3.59 -4.32 7.61
N ILE A 49 4.76 -4.12 6.98
CA ILE A 49 5.00 -4.41 5.56
C ILE A 49 6.16 -5.41 5.51
N HIS A 50 5.99 -6.50 4.78
CA HIS A 50 7.01 -7.52 4.52
C HIS A 50 7.20 -7.66 3.02
#